data_AF-A0A2H0N4B7-F1
#
_entry.id   AF-A0A2H0N4B7-F1
#
_cell.length_a   1.000
_cell.length_b   1.000
_cell.length_c   1.000
_cell.angle_alpha   90.00
_cell.angle_beta   90.00
_cell.angle_gamma   90.00
#
_symmetry.space_group_name_H-M   'P 1'
#
loop_
_entity.id
_entity.type
_entity.pdbx_description
1 polymer ?
#
loop_
_entity_poly.entity_id
_entity_poly.type
_entity_poly.pdbx_seq_one_letter_code
_entity_poly.pdbx_strand_id
1 'polypeptide(L)'
;MTSFFFDNEYMLYLMRLFGTIGLILITTAIFAKKEKKQDWLFVWGGLGLLMYSISLKDPIFIPLQVIFIGASLYEIYTLRNKKS
;
A
#
# COMPACT_ATOMS: atom_id res chain seq x y z
N MET A 1 25.52 -16.64 -16.77
CA MET A 1 24.24 -17.35 -16.53
C MET A 1 23.82 -17.27 -15.07
N THR A 2 24.74 -17.35 -14.11
CA THR A 2 24.48 -17.17 -12.66
C THR A 2 24.02 -15.77 -12.26
N SER A 3 24.58 -14.69 -12.84
CA SER A 3 24.18 -13.31 -12.52
C SER A 3 22.69 -13.02 -12.70
N PHE A 4 22.09 -13.53 -13.79
CA PHE A 4 20.67 -13.35 -14.09
C PHE A 4 19.73 -14.00 -13.06
N PHE A 5 20.15 -15.12 -12.44
CA PHE A 5 19.37 -15.76 -11.38
C PHE A 5 19.45 -14.96 -10.07
N PHE A 6 20.64 -14.42 -9.75
CA PHE A 6 20.83 -13.57 -8.56
C PHE A 6 19.98 -12.29 -8.63
N ASP A 7 19.97 -11.60 -9.77
CA ASP A 7 19.20 -10.35 -9.96
C ASP A 7 17.70 -10.54 -9.68
N ASN A 8 17.16 -11.71 -10.01
CA ASN A 8 15.74 -12.04 -9.83
C ASN A 8 15.37 -12.25 -8.35
N GLU A 9 16.24 -12.89 -7.58
CA GLU A 9 16.03 -13.08 -6.14
C GLU A 9 16.04 -11.74 -5.40
N TYR A 10 17.01 -10.86 -5.68
CA TYR A 10 17.09 -9.53 -5.05
C TYR A 10 15.84 -8.70 -5.34
N MET A 11 15.35 -8.71 -6.58
CA MET A 11 14.11 -8.00 -6.94
C MET A 11 12.91 -8.52 -6.15
N LEU A 12 12.81 -9.84 -5.96
CA LEU A 12 11.72 -10.47 -5.22
C LEU A 12 11.79 -10.13 -3.72
N TYR A 13 12.99 -10.09 -3.14
CA TYR A 13 13.21 -9.61 -1.77
C TYR A 13 12.82 -8.14 -1.60
N LEU A 14 13.18 -7.27 -2.55
CA LEU A 14 12.79 -5.86 -2.52
C LEU A 14 11.27 -5.70 -2.54
N MET A 15 10.56 -6.42 -3.42
CA MET A 15 9.10 -6.37 -3.49
C MET A 15 8.44 -6.84 -2.18
N ARG A 16 8.96 -7.92 -1.56
CA ARG A 16 8.50 -8.37 -0.24
C ARG A 16 8.74 -7.33 0.85
N LEU A 17 9.85 -6.60 0.77
CA LEU A 17 10.20 -5.54 1.71
C LEU A 17 9.23 -4.35 1.56
N PHE A 18 8.92 -3.94 0.33
CA PHE A 18 7.86 -2.96 0.05
C PHE A 18 6.50 -3.40 0.58
N GLY A 19 6.11 -4.67 0.36
CA GLY A 19 4.88 -5.23 0.91
C GLY A 19 4.84 -5.22 2.44
N THR A 20 5.95 -5.61 3.09
CA THR A 20 6.06 -5.59 4.55
C THR A 20 5.95 -4.17 5.12
N ILE A 21 6.64 -3.21 4.52
CA ILE A 21 6.54 -1.79 4.91
C ILE A 21 5.11 -1.30 4.71
N GLY A 22 4.48 -1.64 3.58
CA GLY A 22 3.08 -1.29 3.31
C GLY A 22 2.12 -1.82 4.39
N LEU A 23 2.32 -3.06 4.84
CA LEU A 23 1.50 -3.68 5.88
C LEU A 23 1.67 -2.98 7.22
N ILE A 24 2.91 -2.63 7.58
CA ILE A 24 3.21 -1.88 8.81
C ILE A 24 2.56 -0.49 8.75
N LEU A 25 2.62 0.19 7.60
CA LEU A 25 1.97 1.49 7.41
C LEU A 25 0.45 1.41 7.59
N ILE A 26 -0.21 0.44 6.96
CA ILE A 26 -1.66 0.23 7.13
C ILE A 26 -2.00 -0.08 8.59
N THR A 27 -1.19 -0.93 9.24
CA THR A 27 -1.42 -1.30 10.64
C THR A 27 -1.28 -0.10 11.55
N THR A 28 -0.25 0.73 11.36
CA THR A 28 -0.05 1.96 12.15
C THR A 28 -1.11 3.02 11.85
N ALA A 29 -1.67 3.06 10.63
CA ALA A 29 -2.78 3.92 10.26
C ALA A 29 -4.04 3.62 11.09
N ILE A 30 -4.34 2.34 11.34
CA ILE A 30 -5.50 1.90 12.14
C ILE A 30 -5.46 2.48 13.56
N PHE A 31 -4.27 2.62 14.15
CA PHE A 31 -4.09 3.19 15.48
C PHE A 31 -3.95 4.73 15.48
N ALA A 32 -3.92 5.36 14.30
CA ALA A 32 -3.73 6.81 14.20
C ALA A 32 -5.02 7.56 14.52
N LYS A 33 -5.05 8.31 15.62
CA LYS A 33 -6.23 9.09 16.05
C LYS A 33 -6.60 10.29 15.16
N LYS A 34 -5.73 10.68 14.22
CA LYS A 34 -5.94 11.85 13.35
C LYS A 34 -6.36 11.37 11.97
N GLU A 35 -7.62 11.60 11.60
CA GLU A 35 -8.22 11.24 10.30
C GLU A 35 -7.28 11.52 9.13
N LYS A 36 -6.81 12.77 8.98
CA LYS A 36 -5.89 13.13 7.88
C LYS A 36 -4.61 12.29 7.85
N LYS A 37 -4.01 11.99 9.01
CA LYS A 37 -2.77 11.21 9.07
C LYS A 37 -3.05 9.74 8.77
N GLN A 38 -4.17 9.22 9.27
CA GLN A 38 -4.64 7.88 9.00
C GLN A 38 -4.85 7.66 7.50
N ASP A 39 -5.57 8.57 6.83
CA ASP A 39 -5.89 8.39 5.40
C ASP A 39 -4.63 8.43 4.53
N TRP A 40 -3.69 9.34 4.82
CA TRP A 40 -2.41 9.38 4.11
C TRP A 40 -1.59 8.10 4.35
N LEU A 41 -1.57 7.57 5.58
CA LEU A 41 -0.87 6.32 5.88
C LEU A 41 -1.53 5.13 5.16
N PHE A 42 -2.86 5.12 5.02
CA PHE A 42 -3.57 4.11 4.25
C PHE A 42 -3.26 4.18 2.76
N VAL A 43 -3.19 5.38 2.18
CA VAL A 43 -2.80 5.54 0.76
C VAL A 43 -1.37 5.06 0.54
N TRP A 44 -0.41 5.53 1.33
CA TRP A 44 1.00 5.14 1.17
C TRP A 44 1.23 3.65 1.45
N GLY A 45 0.60 3.12 2.49
CA GLY A 45 0.68 1.71 2.85
C GLY A 45 0.01 0.81 1.80
N GLY A 46 -1.17 1.20 1.31
CA GLY A 46 -1.89 0.53 0.24
C GLY A 46 -1.12 0.50 -1.07
N LEU A 47 -0.46 1.60 -1.47
CA LEU A 47 0.39 1.61 -2.66
C LEU A 47 1.57 0.64 -2.55
N GLY A 48 2.21 0.58 -1.37
CA GLY A 48 3.27 -0.39 -1.09
C GLY A 48 2.79 -1.84 -1.20
N LEU A 49 1.61 -2.13 -0.63
CA LEU A 49 0.98 -3.45 -0.72
C LEU A 49 0.56 -3.79 -2.15
N LEU A 50 0.02 -2.81 -2.89
CA LEU A 50 -0.41 -2.98 -4.27
C LEU A 50 0.76 -3.36 -5.18
N MET A 51 1.90 -2.67 -5.06
CA MET A 51 3.12 -3.04 -5.80
C MET A 51 3.54 -4.48 -5.51
N TYR A 52 3.49 -4.89 -4.24
CA TYR A 52 3.77 -6.26 -3.86
C TYR A 52 2.75 -7.26 -4.44
N SER A 53 1.45 -6.98 -4.35
CA SER A 53 0.39 -7.84 -4.88
C SER A 53 0.46 -7.97 -6.41
N ILE A 54 0.82 -6.90 -7.12
CA ILE A 54 1.09 -6.95 -8.58
C ILE A 54 2.29 -7.85 -8.87
N SER A 55 3.36 -7.77 -8.08
CA SER A 55 4.53 -8.64 -8.26
C SER A 55 4.19 -10.13 -8.06
N LEU A 56 3.24 -10.43 -7.18
CA LEU A 56 2.71 -11.78 -6.96
C LEU A 56 1.63 -12.19 -7.97
N LYS A 57 1.14 -11.24 -8.79
CA LYS A 57 -0.02 -11.42 -9.69
C LYS A 57 -1.26 -11.93 -8.93
N ASP A 58 -1.47 -11.43 -7.71
CA ASP A 58 -2.60 -11.87 -6.87
C ASP A 58 -3.92 -11.22 -7.34
N PRO A 59 -4.86 -12.00 -7.90
CA PRO A 59 -6.07 -11.46 -8.49
C PRO A 59 -7.09 -10.93 -7.47
N ILE A 60 -6.95 -11.27 -6.18
CA ILE A 60 -7.87 -10.85 -5.12
C ILE A 60 -7.32 -9.62 -4.41
N PHE A 61 -6.04 -9.64 -4.07
CA PHE A 61 -5.43 -8.52 -3.36
C PHE A 61 -5.31 -7.27 -4.22
N ILE A 62 -5.04 -7.40 -5.53
CA ILE A 62 -4.89 -6.23 -6.41
C ILE A 62 -6.17 -5.37 -6.44
N PRO A 63 -7.37 -5.90 -6.78
CA PRO A 63 -8.60 -5.11 -6.74
C PRO A 63 -8.91 -4.57 -5.35
N LEU A 64 -8.67 -5.36 -4.29
CA LEU A 64 -8.92 -4.93 -2.92
C LEU A 64 -8.07 -3.70 -2.57
N GLN A 65 -6.78 -3.70 -2.92
CA GLN A 65 -5.91 -2.54 -2.69
C GLN A 65 -6.34 -1.34 -3.53
N VAL A 66 -6.76 -1.53 -4.78
CA VAL A 66 -7.27 -0.42 -5.62
C VAL A 66 -8.51 0.23 -5.01
N ILE A 67 -9.49 -0.59 -4.58
CA ILE A 67 -10.71 -0.09 -3.93
C ILE A 67 -10.38 0.62 -2.62
N PHE A 68 -9.50 0.02 -1.82
CA PHE A 68 -9.08 0.55 -0.52
C PHE A 68 -8.39 1.92 -0.66
N ILE A 69 -7.39 2.03 -1.54
CA ILE A 69 -6.69 3.29 -1.83
C ILE A 69 -7.66 4.32 -2.38
N GLY A 70 -8.56 3.91 -3.29
CA GLY A 70 -9.59 4.79 -3.85
C GLY A 70 -10.51 5.37 -2.79
N ALA A 71 -10.95 4.55 -1.83
CA ALA A 71 -11.77 5.00 -0.71
C ALA A 71 -11.03 6.00 0.18
N SER A 72 -9.77 5.72 0.55
CA SER A 72 -8.97 6.65 1.35
C SER A 72 -8.70 7.97 0.61
N LEU A 73 -8.46 7.94 -0.70
CA LEU A 73 -8.34 9.16 -1.51
C LEU A 73 -9.65 9.95 -1.53
N TYR A 74 -10.78 9.29 -1.76
CA TYR A 74 -12.10 9.93 -1.75
C TYR A 74 -12.40 10.61 -0.41
N GLU A 75 -12.05 9.95 0.70
CA GLU A 75 -12.17 10.48 2.05
C GLU A 75 -11.31 11.74 2.25
N ILE A 76 -10.04 11.72 1.80
CA ILE A 76 -9.15 12.90 1.82
C ILE A 76 -9.75 14.07 1.04
N TYR A 77 -10.29 13.83 -0.15
CA TYR A 77 -10.89 14.88 -0.99
C TYR A 77 -12.22 15.41 -0.42
N THR A 78 -13.05 14.51 0.13
CA THR A 78 -14.41 14.85 0.63
C THR A 78 -14.38 15.50 2.00
N LEU A 79 -13.62 14.97 2.96
CA LEU A 79 -13.53 15.51 4.32
C LEU A 79 -12.82 16.86 4.39
N ARG A 80 -12.03 17.21 3.37
CA ARG A 80 -11.46 18.57 3.25
C ARG A 80 -12.55 19.65 3.12
N ASN A 81 -13.76 19.29 2.66
CA ASN A 81 -14.84 20.24 2.39
C ASN A 81 -15.92 20.29 3.48
N LYS A 82 -15.87 19.43 4.51
CA LYS A 82 -16.92 19.33 5.55
C LYS A 82 -16.50 19.86 6.94
N LYS A 83 -15.28 20.38 7.05
CA LYS A 83 -14.66 20.86 8.30
C LYS A 83 -14.20 22.33 8.20
N SER A 84 -14.94 23.15 7.44
CA SER A 84 -14.85 24.62 7.45
C SER A 84 -16.12 25.22 8.00
#